data_AF-A0A973R448-F1
#
_entry.id   AF-A0A973R448-F1
#
_cell.length_a   1.000
_cell.length_b   1.000
_cell.length_c   1.000
_cell.angle_alpha   90.00
_cell.angle_beta   90.00
_cell.angle_gamma   90.00
#
_symmetry.space_group_name_H-M   'P 1'
#
loop_
_entity.id
_entity.type
_entity.pdbx_description
1 polymer ?
#
loop_
_entity_poly.entity_id
_entity_poly.type
_entity_poly.pdbx_seq_one_letter_code
_entity_poly.pdbx_strand_id
1 'polypeptide(L)'
;MSSLALAPAASADTMRTVNLAYSCATGLPYGLEVNTGSGWYYPDGSSYAVGTTKYFTVYISASASSFAFQPSFCDNQPQVNSYPLWEGYTYSITPGTSTINATGYTNDYEYDYYGYRYLLYYCSISSLTYS
;
A
#
# COMPACT_ATOMS: atom_id res chain seq x y z
N MET A 1 24.02 -44.72 -9.82
CA MET A 1 22.69 -44.20 -9.43
C MET A 1 22.85 -42.73 -9.11
N SER A 2 22.40 -41.82 -9.99
CA SER A 2 22.41 -40.38 -9.70
C SER A 2 21.23 -40.06 -8.79
N SER A 3 21.49 -39.49 -7.62
CA SER A 3 20.44 -38.88 -6.80
C SER A 3 20.01 -37.57 -7.44
N LEU A 4 18.76 -37.51 -7.91
CA LEU A 4 18.09 -36.24 -8.17
C LEU A 4 17.93 -35.52 -6.83
N ALA A 5 18.71 -34.46 -6.62
CA ALA A 5 18.45 -33.53 -5.53
C ALA A 5 17.10 -32.88 -5.81
N LEU A 6 16.08 -33.21 -5.02
CA LEU A 6 14.85 -32.43 -5.01
C LEU A 6 15.26 -31.01 -4.59
N ALA A 7 15.05 -30.04 -5.47
CA ALA A 7 15.08 -28.65 -5.07
C ALA A 7 14.15 -28.50 -3.86
N PRO A 8 14.57 -27.81 -2.78
CA PRO A 8 13.67 -27.55 -1.68
C PRO A 8 12.41 -26.90 -2.27
N ALA A 9 11.24 -27.39 -1.86
CA ALA A 9 9.99 -26.77 -2.21
C ALA A 9 10.14 -25.27 -1.92
N ALA A 10 9.96 -24.43 -2.93
CA ALA A 10 9.89 -22.99 -2.73
C ALA A 10 8.88 -22.79 -1.60
N SER A 11 9.35 -22.31 -0.45
CA SER A 11 8.47 -22.03 0.69
C SER A 11 7.40 -21.11 0.12
N ALA A 12 6.16 -21.58 0.05
CA ALA A 12 5.05 -20.71 -0.27
C ALA A 12 5.12 -19.60 0.77
N ASP A 13 5.48 -18.39 0.33
CA ASP A 13 5.59 -17.24 1.21
C ASP A 13 4.28 -17.17 1.99
N THR A 14 4.37 -17.43 3.30
CA THR A 14 3.19 -17.40 4.15
C THR A 14 2.65 -15.98 4.07
N MET A 15 1.35 -15.81 3.89
CA MET A 15 0.75 -14.48 3.83
C MET A 15 0.33 -14.02 5.22
N ARG A 16 0.33 -12.70 5.45
CA ARG A 16 -0.26 -12.06 6.63
C ARG A 16 -1.33 -11.06 6.21
N THR A 17 -2.31 -10.85 7.08
CA THR A 17 -3.38 -9.88 6.87
C THR A 17 -2.92 -8.48 7.25
N VAL A 18 -3.33 -7.50 6.45
CA VAL A 18 -3.23 -6.07 6.74
C VAL A 18 -4.62 -5.47 6.67
N ASN A 19 -5.08 -4.90 7.78
CA ASN A 19 -6.24 -4.04 7.85
C ASN A 19 -5.76 -2.60 7.79
N LEU A 20 -6.03 -1.91 6.68
CA LEU A 20 -5.67 -0.51 6.47
C LEU A 20 -6.93 0.33 6.37
N ALA A 21 -7.10 1.26 7.30
CA ALA A 21 -8.09 2.34 7.17
C ALA A 21 -7.38 3.60 6.67
N TYR A 22 -7.78 4.17 5.52
CA TYR A 22 -7.22 5.45 5.09
C TYR A 22 -8.20 6.33 4.32
N SER A 23 -7.87 7.61 4.24
CA SER A 23 -8.62 8.65 3.52
C SER A 23 -7.69 9.50 2.67
N CYS A 24 -8.23 10.16 1.65
CA CYS A 24 -7.50 11.18 0.90
C CYS A 24 -7.89 12.59 1.33
N ALA A 25 -7.11 13.59 0.92
CA ALA A 25 -7.42 15.00 1.16
C ALA A 25 -8.68 15.46 0.43
N THR A 26 -8.83 15.07 -0.82
CA THR A 26 -9.94 15.53 -1.68
C THR A 26 -11.17 14.62 -1.65
N GLY A 27 -11.09 13.44 -1.04
CA GLY A 27 -12.23 12.54 -0.91
C GLY A 27 -11.89 11.08 -0.60
N LEU A 28 -12.76 10.18 -1.07
CA LEU A 28 -12.60 8.74 -0.84
C LEU A 28 -11.49 8.15 -1.72
N PRO A 29 -10.61 7.30 -1.18
CA PRO A 29 -9.63 6.58 -1.98
C PRO A 29 -10.25 5.42 -2.78
N TYR A 30 -9.73 5.18 -3.96
CA TYR A 30 -10.04 4.06 -4.85
C TYR A 30 -8.78 3.31 -5.24
N GLY A 31 -8.90 1.97 -5.26
CA GLY A 31 -7.74 1.09 -5.34
C GLY A 31 -6.85 1.15 -4.11
N LEU A 32 -5.92 0.21 -4.03
CA LEU A 32 -4.84 0.21 -3.06
C LEU A 32 -3.65 -0.45 -3.74
N GLU A 33 -2.56 0.30 -3.86
CA GLU A 33 -1.26 -0.22 -4.23
C GLU A 33 -0.40 -0.23 -2.99
N VAL A 34 0.38 -1.29 -2.82
CA VAL A 34 1.32 -1.43 -1.72
C VAL A 34 2.71 -1.73 -2.25
N ASN A 35 3.71 -1.36 -1.47
CA ASN A 35 5.09 -1.74 -1.72
C ASN A 35 5.69 -2.30 -0.43
N THR A 36 6.15 -3.54 -0.51
CA THR A 36 6.73 -4.30 0.61
C THR A 36 8.23 -4.56 0.44
N GLY A 37 8.89 -3.82 -0.45
CA GLY A 37 10.34 -3.89 -0.71
C GLY A 37 10.72 -4.39 -2.11
N SER A 38 9.74 -4.83 -2.92
CA SER A 38 9.94 -5.40 -4.26
C SER A 38 9.29 -4.59 -5.38
N GLY A 39 8.73 -3.42 -5.06
CA GLY A 39 7.98 -2.58 -6.00
C GLY A 39 6.50 -2.50 -5.65
N TRP A 40 5.78 -1.67 -6.41
CA TRP A 40 4.34 -1.44 -6.24
C TRP A 40 3.51 -2.56 -6.87
N TYR A 41 2.51 -3.05 -6.15
CA TYR A 41 1.56 -4.03 -6.66
C TYR A 41 0.18 -3.85 -6.00
N TYR A 42 -0.85 -4.42 -6.64
CA TYR A 42 -2.20 -4.51 -6.10
C TYR A 42 -2.33 -5.78 -5.27
N PRO A 43 -2.44 -5.70 -3.94
CA PRO A 43 -2.59 -6.88 -3.12
C PRO A 43 -4.02 -7.43 -3.23
N ASP A 44 -4.16 -8.76 -3.16
CA ASP A 44 -5.47 -9.39 -3.07
C ASP A 44 -6.16 -9.03 -1.75
N GLY A 45 -7.48 -8.86 -1.79
CA GLY A 45 -8.28 -8.57 -0.61
C GLY A 45 -9.65 -8.00 -0.90
N SER A 46 -10.22 -7.34 0.11
CA SER A 46 -11.52 -6.70 0.04
C SER A 46 -11.45 -5.27 0.58
N SER A 47 -12.46 -4.46 0.24
CA SER A 47 -12.60 -3.12 0.81
C SER A 47 -14.04 -2.68 0.94
N TYR A 48 -14.30 -1.77 1.88
CA TYR A 48 -15.56 -1.07 2.05
C TYR A 48 -15.30 0.36 2.54
N ALA A 49 -16.29 1.24 2.41
CA ALA A 49 -16.17 2.64 2.82
C ALA A 49 -17.15 2.97 3.96
N VAL A 50 -16.71 3.83 4.87
CA VAL A 50 -17.54 4.46 5.92
C VAL A 50 -17.18 5.93 5.99
N GLY A 51 -18.12 6.81 5.64
CA GLY A 51 -17.85 8.24 5.53
C GLY A 51 -16.79 8.53 4.47
N THR A 52 -15.74 9.28 4.85
CA THR A 52 -14.60 9.62 3.98
C THR A 52 -13.41 8.66 4.11
N THR A 53 -13.57 7.58 4.89
CA THR A 53 -12.52 6.58 5.11
C THR A 53 -12.85 5.29 4.38
N LYS A 54 -11.85 4.70 3.73
CA LYS A 54 -11.93 3.37 3.16
C LYS A 54 -11.11 2.39 3.98
N TYR A 55 -11.70 1.22 4.18
CA TYR A 55 -11.15 0.13 4.95
C TYR A 55 -10.80 -0.99 3.98
N PHE A 56 -9.54 -1.39 3.99
CA PHE A 56 -8.99 -2.47 3.17
C PHE A 56 -8.55 -3.60 4.09
N THR A 57 -8.94 -4.83 3.76
CA THR A 57 -8.38 -6.05 4.35
C THR A 57 -7.68 -6.79 3.23
N VAL A 58 -6.35 -6.76 3.25
CA VAL A 58 -5.50 -7.29 2.17
C VAL A 58 -4.43 -8.23 2.70
N TYR A 59 -3.80 -8.96 1.79
CA TYR A 59 -2.76 -9.92 2.13
C TYR A 59 -1.40 -9.50 1.56
N ILE A 60 -0.38 -9.52 2.41
CA ILE A 60 1.03 -9.31 2.00
C ILE A 60 1.87 -10.49 2.47
N SER A 61 3.08 -10.65 1.93
CA SER A 61 4.00 -11.68 2.40
C SER A 61 4.35 -11.47 3.88
N ALA A 62 4.36 -12.56 4.67
CA ALA A 62 4.81 -12.57 6.06
C ALA A 62 6.31 -12.28 6.19
N SER A 63 7.10 -12.45 5.12
CA SER A 63 8.52 -12.08 5.08
C SER A 63 8.74 -10.59 4.82
N ALA A 64 7.69 -9.82 4.51
CA ALA A 64 7.78 -8.38 4.31
C ALA A 64 8.31 -7.67 5.57
N SER A 65 9.34 -6.85 5.38
CA SER A 65 9.98 -6.04 6.43
C SER A 65 9.74 -4.55 6.27
N SER A 66 9.04 -4.15 5.21
CA SER A 66 8.63 -2.78 4.95
C SER A 66 7.22 -2.71 4.40
N PHE A 67 6.56 -1.57 4.57
CA PHE A 67 5.23 -1.31 4.05
C PHE A 67 5.07 0.15 3.68
N ALA A 68 4.70 0.40 2.43
CA ALA A 68 4.20 1.67 1.93
C ALA A 68 2.89 1.41 1.19
N PHE A 69 2.05 2.44 1.07
CA PHE A 69 0.79 2.35 0.36
C PHE A 69 0.53 3.62 -0.47
N GLN A 70 -0.33 3.49 -1.47
CA GLN A 70 -0.94 4.60 -2.18
C GLN A 70 -2.32 4.21 -2.74
N PRO A 71 -3.24 5.16 -2.91
CA PRO A 71 -4.42 4.93 -3.73
C PRO A 71 -4.03 4.84 -5.21
N SER A 72 -4.88 4.23 -6.02
CA SER A 72 -4.83 4.45 -7.45
C SER A 72 -5.37 5.84 -7.81
N PHE A 73 -6.41 6.26 -7.09
CA PHE A 73 -7.12 7.50 -7.30
C PHE A 73 -7.83 7.96 -6.01
N CYS A 74 -7.91 9.26 -5.78
CA CYS A 74 -8.70 9.90 -4.75
C CYS A 74 -9.87 10.66 -5.39
N ASP A 75 -11.08 10.51 -4.84
CA ASP A 75 -12.24 11.26 -5.32
C ASP A 75 -11.99 12.77 -5.28
N ASN A 76 -12.39 13.49 -6.33
CA ASN A 76 -12.15 14.94 -6.49
C ASN A 76 -10.68 15.39 -6.49
N GLN A 77 -9.73 14.49 -6.73
CA GLN A 77 -8.33 14.87 -6.85
C GLN A 77 -8.08 15.84 -8.02
N PRO A 78 -7.00 16.65 -7.96
CA PRO A 78 -6.58 17.51 -9.07
C PRO A 78 -6.47 16.72 -10.38
N GLN A 79 -7.02 17.30 -11.46
CA GLN A 79 -6.99 16.70 -12.79
C GLN A 79 -5.72 17.15 -13.52
N VAL A 80 -4.66 16.37 -13.36
CA VAL A 80 -3.33 16.63 -13.93
C VAL A 80 -3.04 15.61 -15.02
N ASN A 81 -2.56 16.05 -16.18
CA ASN A 81 -2.33 15.18 -17.34
C ASN A 81 -0.95 14.48 -17.26
N SER A 82 -0.72 13.79 -16.15
CA SER A 82 0.53 13.12 -15.81
C SER A 82 0.24 11.92 -14.92
N TYR A 83 1.07 10.88 -14.97
CA TYR A 83 1.01 9.82 -13.97
C TYR A 83 1.30 10.36 -12.57
N PRO A 84 0.56 9.90 -11.54
CA PRO A 84 0.85 10.30 -10.17
C PRO A 84 2.26 9.90 -9.76
N LEU A 85 2.94 10.80 -9.08
CA LEU A 85 4.22 10.56 -8.44
C LEU A 85 3.98 10.25 -6.96
N TRP A 86 4.73 9.28 -6.42
CA TRP A 86 4.64 8.92 -5.02
C TRP A 86 5.74 9.61 -4.21
N GLU A 87 5.36 10.27 -3.12
CA GLU A 87 6.27 10.93 -2.18
C GLU A 87 5.95 10.56 -0.72
N GLY A 88 5.30 9.41 -0.52
CA GLY A 88 4.91 8.95 0.82
C GLY A 88 6.07 8.41 1.66
N TYR A 89 5.70 7.84 2.80
CA TYR A 89 6.62 7.16 3.71
C TYR A 89 6.58 5.65 3.55
N THR A 90 7.75 5.03 3.72
CA THR A 90 7.90 3.59 3.89
C THR A 90 8.16 3.27 5.36
N TYR A 91 7.36 2.38 5.93
CA TYR A 91 7.43 2.01 7.34
C TYR A 91 8.08 0.65 7.51
N SER A 92 9.04 0.52 8.43
CA SER A 92 9.56 -0.79 8.81
C SER A 92 8.49 -1.57 9.57
N ILE A 93 8.29 -2.84 9.19
CA ILE A 93 7.38 -3.76 9.86
C ILE A 93 8.15 -5.02 10.29
N THR A 94 7.77 -5.62 11.41
CA THR A 94 8.35 -6.89 11.84
C THR A 94 7.80 -8.03 10.99
N PRO A 95 8.66 -8.84 10.32
CA PRO A 95 8.21 -10.04 9.63
C PRO A 95 7.48 -11.00 10.57
N GLY A 96 6.47 -11.69 10.07
CA GLY A 96 5.65 -12.61 10.85
C GLY A 96 4.21 -12.70 10.34
N THR A 97 3.42 -13.53 11.02
CA THR A 97 2.04 -13.86 10.60
C THR A 97 0.97 -13.07 11.34
N SER A 98 1.33 -12.27 12.36
CA SER A 98 0.38 -11.41 13.08
C SER A 98 -0.35 -10.47 12.11
N THR A 99 -1.58 -10.13 12.42
CA THR A 99 -2.32 -9.15 11.61
C THR A 99 -1.78 -7.76 11.86
N ILE A 100 -1.55 -6.99 10.80
CA ILE A 100 -1.22 -5.57 10.89
C ILE A 100 -2.53 -4.78 10.87
N ASN A 101 -2.71 -3.88 11.84
CA ASN A 101 -3.78 -2.90 11.81
C ASN A 101 -3.16 -1.51 11.69
N ALA A 102 -3.46 -0.82 10.59
CA ALA A 102 -2.88 0.47 10.23
C ALA A 102 -3.94 1.52 9.93
N THR A 103 -3.63 2.77 10.26
CA THR A 103 -4.44 3.94 9.86
C THR A 103 -3.55 4.93 9.14
N GLY A 104 -3.96 5.32 7.94
CA GLY A 104 -3.20 6.21 7.08
C GLY A 104 -4.00 7.35 6.50
N TYR A 105 -3.30 8.23 5.82
CA TYR A 105 -3.85 9.37 5.12
C TYR A 105 -2.98 9.71 3.91
N THR A 106 -3.62 10.09 2.81
CA THR A 106 -2.96 10.50 1.57
C THR A 106 -3.32 11.93 1.24
N ASN A 107 -2.33 12.81 1.17
CA ASN A 107 -2.52 14.09 0.50
C ASN A 107 -2.32 13.90 -1.01
N ASP A 108 -3.32 14.29 -1.77
CA ASP A 108 -3.28 14.37 -3.22
C ASP A 108 -3.29 15.86 -3.62
N TYR A 109 -2.18 16.32 -4.19
CA TYR A 109 -2.04 17.72 -4.58
C TYR A 109 -1.23 17.85 -5.84
N GLU A 110 -1.43 18.99 -6.49
CA GLU A 110 -0.69 19.33 -7.68
C GLU A 110 0.69 19.90 -7.31
N TYR A 111 1.69 19.48 -8.06
CA TYR A 111 3.05 19.96 -7.92
C TYR A 111 3.65 20.37 -9.25
N ASP A 112 4.13 21.61 -9.30
CA ASP A 112 4.73 22.20 -10.49
C ASP A 112 6.25 22.07 -10.43
N TYR A 113 6.84 21.39 -11.41
CA TYR A 113 8.28 21.22 -11.53
C TYR A 113 8.75 21.49 -12.95
N TYR A 114 9.59 22.51 -13.12
CA TYR A 114 10.11 22.97 -14.43
C TYR A 114 9.01 23.18 -15.50
N GLY A 115 7.84 23.68 -15.11
CA GLY A 115 6.72 23.95 -16.03
C GLY A 115 5.86 22.73 -16.37
N TYR A 116 6.14 21.56 -15.78
CA TYR A 116 5.27 20.39 -15.83
C TYR A 116 4.47 20.27 -14.54
N ARG A 117 3.17 19.99 -14.67
CA ARG A 117 2.26 19.78 -13.53
C ARG A 117 2.16 18.28 -13.27
N TYR A 118 2.37 17.88 -12.03
CA TYR A 118 2.26 16.49 -11.57
C TYR A 118 1.18 16.36 -10.51
N LEU A 119 0.54 15.20 -10.44
CA LEU A 119 -0.19 14.80 -9.24
C LEU A 119 0.79 14.11 -8.29
N LEU A 120 0.88 14.57 -7.04
CA LEU A 120 1.64 13.88 -6.00
C LEU A 120 0.69 13.17 -5.04
N TYR A 121 1.02 11.92 -4.71
CA TYR A 121 0.45 11.20 -3.58
C TYR A 121 1.46 11.14 -2.43
N TYR A 122 1.19 11.94 -1.40
CA TYR A 122 1.94 11.94 -0.16
C TYR A 122 1.19 11.11 0.89
N CYS A 123 1.55 9.84 0.99
CA CYS A 123 0.87 8.86 1.86
C CYS A 123 1.64 8.65 3.16
N SER A 124 0.94 8.65 4.29
CA SER A 124 1.53 8.41 5.61
C SER A 124 0.64 7.52 6.47
N ILE A 125 1.27 6.79 7.39
CA ILE A 125 0.63 5.99 8.44
C ILE A 125 0.78 6.73 9.77
N SER A 126 -0.34 6.94 10.44
CA SER A 126 -0.42 7.60 11.75
C SER A 126 -0.43 6.61 12.92
N SER A 127 -0.89 5.38 12.69
CA SER A 127 -0.84 4.30 13.67
C SER A 127 -0.61 2.95 13.00
N LEU A 128 0.25 2.12 13.59
CA LEU A 128 0.51 0.75 13.17
C LEU A 128 0.63 -0.16 14.40
N THR A 129 -0.16 -1.23 14.44
CA THR A 129 -0.20 -2.18 15.55
C THR A 129 -0.29 -3.63 15.05
N TYR A 130 -0.01 -4.58 15.94
CA TYR A 130 -0.05 -6.02 15.66
C TYR A 130 -1.04 -6.73 16.59
N SER A 131 -1.78 -7.69 16.05
CA SER A 131 -2.69 -8.57 16.80
C SER A 131 -2.55 -10.03 16.38
#